data_AF-A0A1B6GYD2-F1
#
_entry.id   AF-A0A1B6GYD2-F1
#
_cell.length_a   1.000
_cell.length_b   1.000
_cell.length_c   1.000
_cell.angle_alpha   90.00
_cell.angle_beta   90.00
_cell.angle_gamma   90.00
#
_symmetry.space_group_name_H-M   'P 1'
#
loop_
_entity.id
_entity.type
_entity.pdbx_description
1 polymer ?
#
loop_
_entity_poly.entity_id
_entity_poly.type
_entity_poly.pdbx_seq_one_letter_code
_entity_poly.pdbx_strand_id
1 'polypeptide(L)'
;KEKLDFQRDVRILAALEDHNIARVLGVCSQEEPYCVVMEYLEHGDLCQFLRSHGPSDTATTLPLGVKTLSYNCLLFMAAQIASGMRYLESLNFVHRDLSTRNCLVGKAYHIKISDFGTDNDLYANDYYKMEGGMALPVRWMAWESIYLG
;
A
#
# COMPACT_ATOMS: atom_id res chain seq x y z
N LYS A 1 -11.95 8.40 -23.07
CA LYS A 1 -10.55 8.62 -22.63
C LYS A 1 -10.30 7.82 -21.36
N GLU A 2 -11.14 8.02 -20.35
CA GLU A 2 -11.14 7.26 -19.08
C GLU A 2 -11.12 5.73 -19.22
N LYS A 3 -11.95 5.13 -20.10
CA LYS A 3 -11.91 3.66 -20.32
C LYS A 3 -10.55 3.13 -20.81
N LEU A 4 -9.90 3.86 -21.72
CA LEU A 4 -8.62 3.44 -22.31
C LEU A 4 -7.48 3.59 -21.31
N ASP A 5 -7.48 4.67 -20.54
CA ASP A 5 -6.50 4.92 -19.49
C ASP A 5 -6.65 3.87 -18.37
N PHE A 6 -7.88 3.62 -17.90
CA PHE A 6 -8.18 2.53 -16.96
C PHE A 6 -7.69 1.17 -17.47
N GLN A 7 -8.03 0.80 -18.71
CA GLN A 7 -7.59 -0.48 -19.28
C GLN A 7 -6.07 -0.59 -19.41
N ARG A 8 -5.38 0.52 -19.65
CA ARG A 8 -3.92 0.56 -19.73
C ARG A 8 -3.30 0.34 -18.37
N ASP A 9 -3.74 1.06 -17.36
CA ASP A 9 -3.20 0.98 -16.00
C ASP A 9 -3.45 -0.41 -15.41
N VAL A 10 -4.65 -0.94 -15.60
CA VAL A 10 -5.02 -2.27 -15.11
C VAL A 10 -4.26 -3.38 -15.81
N ARG A 11 -3.93 -3.26 -17.11
CA ARG A 11 -3.07 -4.24 -17.79
C ARG A 11 -1.68 -4.31 -17.18
N ILE A 12 -1.12 -3.16 -16.79
CA ILE A 12 0.20 -3.12 -16.14
C ILE A 12 0.10 -3.78 -14.76
N LEU A 13 -0.90 -3.41 -13.97
CA LEU A 13 -1.13 -4.00 -12.64
C LEU A 13 -1.39 -5.51 -12.71
N ALA A 14 -2.13 -5.97 -13.72
CA ALA A 14 -2.45 -7.38 -13.91
C ALA A 14 -1.25 -8.23 -14.35
N ALA A 15 -0.18 -7.61 -14.86
CA ALA A 15 1.05 -8.30 -15.19
C ALA A 15 1.99 -8.49 -13.97
N LEU A 16 1.69 -7.85 -12.84
CA LEU A 16 2.50 -7.97 -11.63
C LEU A 16 2.21 -9.31 -10.92
N GLU A 17 3.24 -10.09 -10.71
CA GLU A 17 3.21 -11.39 -10.06
C GLU A 17 4.45 -11.57 -9.17
N ASP A 18 4.28 -11.28 -7.89
CA ASP A 18 5.29 -11.49 -6.85
C ASP A 18 4.60 -11.81 -5.52
N HIS A 19 5.32 -12.49 -4.63
CA HIS A 19 4.79 -12.89 -3.33
C HIS A 19 4.37 -11.66 -2.50
N ASN A 20 5.13 -10.56 -2.57
CA ASN A 20 4.92 -9.35 -1.78
C ASN A 20 4.23 -8.21 -2.54
N ILE A 21 3.59 -8.50 -3.68
CA ILE A 21 2.73 -7.57 -4.43
C ILE A 21 1.28 -8.08 -4.44
N ALA A 22 0.32 -7.18 -4.22
CA ALA A 22 -1.12 -7.50 -4.27
C ALA A 22 -1.54 -7.82 -5.71
N ARG A 23 -2.20 -8.97 -5.90
CA ARG A 23 -2.55 -9.45 -7.24
C ARG A 23 -3.89 -8.89 -7.72
N VAL A 24 -3.94 -8.48 -8.99
CA VAL A 24 -5.20 -8.33 -9.72
C VAL A 24 -5.78 -9.73 -9.99
N LEU A 25 -7.00 -9.98 -9.52
CA LEU A 25 -7.73 -11.22 -9.77
C LEU A 25 -8.66 -11.13 -10.99
N GLY A 26 -9.15 -9.93 -11.29
CA GLY A 26 -10.07 -9.72 -12.40
C GLY A 26 -10.37 -8.25 -12.66
N VAL A 27 -11.05 -7.99 -13.76
CA VAL A 27 -11.40 -6.63 -14.21
C VAL A 27 -12.82 -6.63 -14.76
N CYS A 28 -13.64 -5.69 -14.31
CA CYS A 28 -14.96 -5.41 -14.85
C CYS A 28 -14.83 -4.17 -15.74
N SER A 29 -14.73 -4.36 -17.06
CA SER A 29 -14.56 -3.25 -18.02
C SER A 29 -15.55 -3.27 -19.18
N GLN A 30 -16.62 -4.08 -19.10
CA GLN A 30 -17.64 -4.15 -20.16
C GLN A 30 -18.48 -2.87 -20.15
N GLU A 31 -19.06 -2.54 -19.00
CA GLU A 31 -19.89 -1.36 -18.74
C GLU A 31 -19.42 -0.64 -17.47
N GLU A 32 -19.85 0.61 -17.30
CA GLU A 32 -19.52 1.42 -16.11
C GLU A 32 -20.38 1.03 -14.89
N PRO A 33 -19.86 1.11 -13.66
CA PRO A 33 -18.50 1.57 -13.31
C PRO A 33 -17.42 0.52 -13.60
N TYR A 34 -16.25 0.97 -14.05
CA TYR A 34 -15.12 0.08 -14.25
C TYR A 34 -14.50 -0.30 -12.89
N CYS A 35 -14.25 -1.60 -12.68
CA CYS A 35 -13.75 -2.10 -11.41
C CYS A 35 -12.55 -3.04 -11.59
N VAL A 36 -11.64 -3.01 -10.63
CA VAL A 36 -10.55 -3.97 -10.50
C VAL A 36 -10.84 -4.84 -9.28
N VAL A 37 -10.86 -6.16 -9.48
CA VAL A 37 -10.98 -7.13 -8.38
C VAL A 37 -9.57 -7.55 -8.00
N MET A 38 -9.20 -7.37 -6.74
CA MET A 38 -7.86 -7.69 -6.25
C MET A 38 -7.90 -8.63 -5.06
N GLU A 39 -6.75 -9.20 -4.74
CA GLU A 39 -6.55 -10.08 -3.60
C GLU A 39 -6.89 -9.39 -2.27
N TYR A 40 -7.65 -10.09 -1.43
CA TYR A 40 -8.07 -9.62 -0.10
C TYR A 40 -7.19 -10.20 1.00
N LEU A 41 -6.71 -9.33 1.89
CA LEU A 41 -5.88 -9.68 3.05
C LEU A 41 -6.63 -9.35 4.34
N GLU A 42 -6.77 -10.35 5.22
CA GLU A 42 -7.73 -10.35 6.34
C GLU A 42 -7.42 -9.37 7.48
N HIS A 43 -6.23 -8.77 7.53
CA HIS A 43 -5.86 -7.80 8.56
C HIS A 43 -5.85 -6.35 8.06
N GLY A 44 -6.29 -6.10 6.83
CA GLY A 44 -6.40 -4.76 6.27
C GLY A 44 -5.03 -4.11 6.02
N ASP A 45 -4.99 -2.77 6.05
CA ASP A 45 -3.77 -2.03 5.79
C ASP A 45 -2.78 -2.04 6.97
N LEU A 46 -1.49 -1.94 6.66
CA LEU A 46 -0.40 -2.01 7.63
C LEU A 46 -0.39 -0.80 8.58
N CYS A 47 -0.89 0.37 8.16
CA CYS A 47 -0.95 1.54 9.02
C CYS A 47 -1.92 1.33 10.19
N GLN A 48 -3.14 0.87 9.92
CA GLN A 48 -4.11 0.49 10.96
C GLN A 48 -3.62 -0.71 11.76
N PHE A 49 -3.05 -1.72 11.08
CA PHE A 49 -2.51 -2.90 11.74
C PHE A 49 -1.48 -2.52 12.80
N LEU A 50 -0.47 -1.72 12.46
CA LEU A 50 0.57 -1.28 13.40
C LEU A 50 0.00 -0.42 14.52
N ARG A 51 -0.94 0.50 14.25
CA ARG A 51 -1.57 1.34 15.28
C ARG A 51 -2.40 0.54 16.29
N SER A 52 -2.96 -0.59 15.86
CA SER A 52 -3.70 -1.50 16.76
C SER A 52 -2.79 -2.39 17.62
N HIS A 53 -1.46 -2.38 17.39
CA HIS A 53 -0.49 -3.14 18.17
C HIS A 53 0.39 -2.22 19.03
N GLY A 54 0.52 -2.55 20.31
CA GLY A 54 1.41 -1.86 21.22
C GLY A 54 2.88 -2.28 21.02
N PRO A 55 3.86 -1.42 21.35
CA PRO A 55 5.26 -1.82 21.41
C PRO A 55 5.44 -2.92 22.46
N SER A 56 6.11 -4.02 22.09
CA SER A 56 6.30 -5.17 22.98
C SER A 56 7.29 -4.90 24.14
N ASP A 57 8.15 -3.89 24.02
CA ASP A 57 9.32 -3.69 24.91
C ASP A 57 9.14 -2.60 25.98
N THR A 58 7.98 -1.96 26.07
CA THR A 58 7.76 -0.98 27.14
C THR A 58 7.36 -1.71 28.42
N ALA A 59 8.18 -1.58 29.47
CA ALA A 59 7.93 -2.03 30.85
C ALA A 59 6.70 -1.39 31.53
N THR A 60 5.79 -0.83 30.74
CA THR A 60 4.51 -0.27 31.15
C THR A 60 3.47 -1.36 30.95
N THR A 61 2.72 -1.68 32.00
CA THR A 61 1.58 -2.61 31.93
C THR A 61 0.63 -2.16 30.83
N LEU A 62 0.66 -2.84 29.69
CA LEU A 62 -0.28 -2.60 28.60
C LEU A 62 -1.70 -2.93 29.11
N PRO A 63 -2.72 -2.16 28.71
CA PRO A 63 -4.11 -2.52 28.96
C PRO A 63 -4.39 -3.96 28.52
N LEU A 64 -5.24 -4.66 29.28
CA LEU A 64 -5.63 -6.04 28.98
C LEU A 64 -6.22 -6.13 27.56
N GLY A 65 -5.61 -6.93 26.69
CA GLY A 65 -6.07 -7.14 25.31
C GLY A 65 -5.32 -6.36 24.22
N VAL A 66 -4.28 -5.57 24.56
CA VAL A 66 -3.39 -4.99 23.54
C VAL A 66 -2.57 -6.10 22.89
N LYS A 67 -2.69 -6.23 21.56
CA LYS A 67 -1.82 -7.12 20.77
C LYS A 67 -0.43 -6.48 20.69
N THR A 68 0.63 -7.24 20.86
CA THR A 68 2.01 -6.74 20.72
C THR A 68 2.68 -7.32 19.48
N LEU A 69 3.64 -6.58 18.93
CA LEU A 69 4.53 -7.06 17.87
C LEU A 69 5.96 -7.07 18.37
N SER A 70 6.64 -8.20 18.20
CA SER A 70 8.07 -8.28 18.48
C SER A 70 8.87 -7.48 17.45
N TYR A 71 10.07 -7.04 17.82
CA TYR A 71 10.99 -6.38 16.89
C TYR A 71 11.29 -7.24 15.65
N ASN A 72 11.45 -8.55 15.83
CA ASN A 72 11.66 -9.49 14.72
C ASN A 72 10.46 -9.54 13.77
N CYS A 73 9.23 -9.39 14.27
CA CYS A 73 8.04 -9.29 13.40
C CYS A 73 8.09 -8.01 12.56
N LEU A 74 8.49 -6.88 13.14
CA LEU A 74 8.62 -5.61 12.41
C LEU A 74 9.70 -5.70 11.31
N LEU A 75 10.86 -6.30 11.62
CA LEU A 75 11.90 -6.57 10.64
C LEU A 75 11.41 -7.49 9.52
N PHE A 76 10.64 -8.54 9.86
CA PHE A 76 10.08 -9.46 8.89
C PHE A 76 9.08 -8.78 7.93
N MET A 77 8.23 -7.88 8.44
CA MET A 77 7.33 -7.08 7.60
C MET A 77 8.11 -6.12 6.69
N ALA A 78 9.11 -5.42 7.23
CA ALA A 78 9.93 -4.48 6.46
C ALA A 78 10.72 -5.19 5.33
N ALA A 79 11.27 -6.39 5.60
CA ALA A 79 11.99 -7.19 4.62
C ALA A 79 11.08 -7.62 3.45
N GLN A 80 9.83 -7.97 3.73
CA GLN A 80 8.84 -8.30 2.70
C GLN A 80 8.53 -7.10 1.80
N ILE A 81 8.36 -5.90 2.38
CA ILE A 81 8.16 -4.66 1.60
C ILE A 81 9.39 -4.39 0.71
N ALA A 82 10.59 -4.52 1.25
CA ALA A 82 11.82 -4.36 0.47
C ALA A 82 11.91 -5.39 -0.68
N SER A 83 11.50 -6.64 -0.44
CA SER A 83 11.44 -7.68 -1.47
C SER A 83 10.48 -7.32 -2.61
N GLY A 84 9.27 -6.87 -2.28
CA GLY A 84 8.29 -6.42 -3.28
C GLY A 84 8.77 -5.21 -4.08
N MET A 85 9.40 -4.23 -3.42
CA MET A 85 9.96 -3.06 -4.11
C MET A 85 11.13 -3.43 -5.04
N ARG A 86 11.98 -4.39 -4.65
CA ARG A 86 13.02 -4.95 -5.52
C ARG A 86 12.43 -5.62 -6.76
N TYR A 87 11.30 -6.32 -6.61
CA TYR A 87 10.58 -6.88 -7.75
C TYR A 87 10.09 -5.78 -8.70
N LEU A 88 9.44 -4.73 -8.18
CA LEU A 88 8.97 -3.60 -9.00
C LEU A 88 10.13 -2.88 -9.72
N GLU A 89 11.24 -2.67 -9.02
CA GLU A 89 12.48 -2.11 -9.59
C GLU A 89 12.98 -2.95 -10.77
N SER A 90 12.97 -4.28 -10.65
CA SER A 90 13.40 -5.18 -11.73
C SER A 90 12.57 -5.05 -13.02
N LEU A 91 11.35 -4.53 -12.91
CA LEU A 91 10.45 -4.26 -14.02
C LEU A 91 10.49 -2.79 -14.49
N ASN A 92 11.37 -1.96 -13.92
CA ASN A 92 11.37 -0.50 -14.07
C ASN A 92 10.02 0.13 -13.69
N PHE A 93 9.31 -0.47 -12.73
CA PHE A 93 8.02 0.01 -12.25
C PHE A 93 8.21 0.90 -11.02
N VAL A 94 7.72 2.14 -11.09
CA VAL A 94 7.78 3.09 -9.97
C VAL A 94 6.42 3.16 -9.29
N HIS A 95 6.35 2.79 -8.00
CA HIS A 95 5.09 2.80 -7.25
C HIS A 95 4.52 4.21 -7.01
N ARG A 96 5.38 5.22 -6.80
CA ARG A 96 5.02 6.65 -6.57
C ARG A 96 4.29 6.98 -5.27
N ASP A 97 3.75 6.01 -4.54
CA ASP A 97 3.04 6.23 -3.28
C ASP A 97 3.32 5.14 -2.22
N LEU A 98 4.58 4.69 -2.12
CA LEU A 98 4.93 3.67 -1.13
C LEU A 98 4.79 4.22 0.30
N SER A 99 3.89 3.59 1.07
CA SER A 99 3.63 3.93 2.46
C SER A 99 2.92 2.76 3.17
N THR A 100 2.80 2.79 4.50
CA THR A 100 2.13 1.71 5.26
C THR A 100 0.63 1.61 4.99
N ARG A 101 -0.03 2.71 4.59
CA ARG A 101 -1.43 2.70 4.13
C ARG A 101 -1.60 1.94 2.80
N ASN A 102 -0.53 1.84 2.02
CA ASN A 102 -0.43 1.13 0.74
C ASN A 102 0.23 -0.25 0.88
N CYS A 103 0.22 -0.82 2.07
CA CYS A 103 0.63 -2.19 2.32
C CYS A 103 -0.50 -2.93 3.04
N LEU A 104 -0.80 -4.15 2.61
CA LEU A 104 -1.82 -5.01 3.18
C LEU A 104 -1.19 -6.11 4.02
N VAL A 105 -1.89 -6.53 5.08
CA VAL A 105 -1.43 -7.53 6.05
C VAL A 105 -2.33 -8.76 6.02
N GLY A 106 -1.74 -9.92 5.76
CA GLY A 106 -2.40 -11.21 5.71
C GLY A 106 -2.04 -12.12 6.88
N LYS A 107 -2.44 -13.39 6.75
CA LYS A 107 -2.11 -14.46 7.69
C LYS A 107 -0.61 -14.53 7.93
N ALA A 108 -0.22 -14.89 9.17
CA ALA A 108 1.17 -15.05 9.55
C ALA A 108 2.06 -13.82 9.23
N TYR A 109 1.48 -12.61 9.30
CA TYR A 109 2.16 -11.35 9.03
C TYR A 109 2.73 -11.23 7.60
N HIS A 110 2.11 -11.92 6.65
CA HIS A 110 2.45 -11.78 5.25
C HIS A 110 2.09 -10.39 4.72
N ILE A 111 3.01 -9.71 4.05
CA ILE A 111 2.82 -8.35 3.52
C ILE A 111 2.69 -8.36 2.00
N LYS A 112 1.71 -7.60 1.50
CA LYS A 112 1.59 -7.28 0.07
C LYS A 112 1.47 -5.78 -0.16
N ILE A 113 2.33 -5.24 -1.01
CA ILE A 113 2.28 -3.84 -1.45
C ILE A 113 1.10 -3.67 -2.41
N SER A 114 0.35 -2.58 -2.27
CA SER A 114 -0.86 -2.30 -3.02
C SER A 114 -1.05 -0.80 -3.25
N ASP A 115 -1.91 -0.43 -4.20
CA ASP A 115 -2.15 0.98 -4.59
C ASP A 115 -3.54 1.52 -4.17
N PHE A 116 -4.14 0.96 -3.10
CA PHE A 116 -5.54 1.24 -2.72
C PHE A 116 -5.72 2.43 -1.77
N GLY A 117 -4.65 3.01 -1.24
CA GLY A 117 -4.72 4.02 -0.19
C GLY A 117 -5.09 5.42 -0.68
N THR A 118 -5.06 5.66 -1.99
CA THR A 118 -5.15 7.00 -2.59
C THR A 118 -6.53 7.65 -2.45
N ASP A 119 -7.61 6.86 -2.42
CA ASP A 119 -9.01 7.33 -2.31
C ASP A 119 -9.68 6.94 -0.98
N ASN A 120 -8.91 6.82 0.12
CA ASN A 120 -9.46 6.56 1.45
C ASN A 120 -9.49 7.85 2.28
N ASP A 121 -10.70 8.31 2.65
CA ASP A 121 -10.92 9.50 3.48
C ASP A 121 -10.17 9.47 4.81
N LEU A 122 -9.89 8.28 5.36
CA LEU A 122 -9.09 8.10 6.57
C LEU A 122 -7.68 8.71 6.44
N TYR A 123 -7.12 8.68 5.22
CA TYR A 123 -5.77 9.15 4.91
C TYR A 123 -5.75 10.46 4.15
N ALA A 124 -6.88 11.17 4.01
CA ALA A 124 -6.95 12.42 3.25
C ALA A 124 -5.93 13.48 3.74
N ASN A 125 -5.60 13.49 5.03
CA ASN A 125 -4.62 14.41 5.63
C ASN A 125 -3.14 14.05 5.32
N ASP A 126 -2.88 12.85 4.79
CA ASP A 126 -1.54 12.44 4.35
C ASP A 126 -1.20 13.01 2.96
N TYR A 127 -2.20 13.53 2.24
CA TYR A 127 -2.05 14.10 0.90
C TYR A 127 -2.21 15.62 0.92
N TYR A 128 -1.22 16.31 0.38
CA TYR A 128 -1.29 17.75 0.13
C TYR A 128 -2.05 18.01 -1.17
N LYS A 129 -3.12 18.81 -1.09
CA LYS A 129 -3.89 19.24 -2.26
C LYS A 129 -3.35 20.57 -2.78
N MET A 130 -2.71 20.53 -3.94
CA MET A 130 -2.29 21.72 -4.66
C MET A 130 -3.51 22.31 -5.41
N GLU A 131 -3.63 23.64 -5.45
CA GLU A 131 -4.75 24.28 -6.17
C GLU A 131 -4.78 23.84 -7.65
N GLY A 132 -5.90 23.23 -8.07
CA GLY A 132 -6.07 22.73 -9.44
C GLY A 132 -5.24 21.49 -9.80
N GLY A 133 -4.51 20.90 -8.86
CA GLY A 133 -3.63 19.75 -9.06
C GLY A 133 -4.12 18.45 -8.41
N MET A 134 -3.42 17.36 -8.72
CA MET A 134 -3.60 16.06 -8.06
C MET A 134 -3.09 16.12 -6.62
N ALA A 135 -3.71 15.36 -5.72
CA ALA A 135 -3.25 15.27 -4.34
C ALA A 135 -1.92 14.48 -4.26
N LEU A 136 -0.95 14.98 -3.49
CA LEU A 136 0.41 14.42 -3.45
C LEU A 136 0.81 13.97 -2.03
N PRO A 137 1.41 12.77 -1.86
CA PRO A 137 1.86 12.26 -0.56
C PRO A 137 3.20 12.87 -0.13
N VAL A 138 3.26 14.21 -0.01
CA VAL A 138 4.51 14.99 0.13
C VAL A 138 5.41 14.56 1.30
N ARG A 139 4.86 13.94 2.35
CA ARG A 139 5.65 13.44 3.51
C ARG A 139 6.45 12.17 3.19
N TRP A 140 6.13 11.48 2.10
CA TRP A 140 6.81 10.26 1.62
C TRP A 140 7.61 10.49 0.33
N MET A 141 7.45 11.64 -0.31
CA MET A 141 8.13 11.96 -1.57
C MET A 141 9.58 12.38 -1.32
N ALA A 142 10.46 11.96 -2.23
CA ALA A 142 11.81 12.52 -2.31
C ALA A 142 11.74 13.98 -2.78
N TRP A 143 12.73 14.80 -2.42
CA TRP A 143 12.72 16.22 -2.73
C TRP A 143 12.69 16.47 -4.24
N GLU A 144 13.43 15.67 -5.03
CA GLU A 144 13.46 15.78 -6.48
C GLU A 144 12.10 15.51 -7.12
N SER A 145 11.29 14.61 -6.57
CA SER A 145 9.92 14.35 -7.06
C SER A 145 8.97 15.51 -6.78
N ILE A 146 9.27 16.34 -5.77
CA ILE A 146 8.49 17.54 -5.45
C ILE A 146 8.86 18.69 -6.40
N TYR A 147 10.15 18.84 -6.72
CA TYR A 147 10.65 20.00 -7.46
C TYR A 147 10.81 19.77 -8.98
N LEU A 148 11.11 18.55 -9.41
CA LEU A 148 11.47 18.23 -10.79
C LEU A 148 10.36 17.46 -11.55
N GLY A 149 9.42 16.85 -10.84
CA GLY A 149 8.35 16.00 -11.40
C GLY A 149 8.78 14.55 -11.51
#